data_AF-A8QAQ7-F1
#
_entry.id   AF-A8QAQ7-F1
#
_cell.length_a   1.000
_cell.length_b   1.000
_cell.length_c   1.000
_cell.angle_alpha   90.00
_cell.angle_beta   90.00
_cell.angle_gamma   90.00
#
_symmetry.space_group_name_H-M   'P 1'
#
loop_
_entity.id
_entity.type
_entity.pdbx_description
1 polymer ?
#
loop_
_entity_poly.entity_id
_entity_poly.type
_entity_poly.pdbx_seq_one_letter_code
_entity_poly.pdbx_strand_id
1 'polypeptide(L)'
;MAGKADVLLPYMDYTLAFVGLVASDSIDRSETLLRSTIGLVGDLATAYPTGPVMVKLQQPWVFEYIKLGRSRGNGTETRKTANWAREVLKKSASLGSSSSGTPILS
;
A
#
# COMPACT_ATOMS: atom_id res chain seq x y z
N MET A 1 2.19 17.73 16.41
CA MET A 1 1.20 18.14 15.40
C MET A 1 0.50 16.88 14.94
N ALA A 2 -0.78 16.72 15.27
CA ALA A 2 -1.59 15.70 14.61
C ALA A 2 -1.58 16.03 13.11
N GLY A 3 -1.02 15.14 12.29
CA GLY A 3 -0.87 15.39 10.86
C GLY A 3 -2.26 15.38 10.22
N LYS A 4 -2.44 16.06 9.08
CA LYS A 4 -3.68 15.95 8.28
C LYS A 4 -4.04 14.48 7.97
N ALA A 5 -3.05 13.58 7.99
CA ALA A 5 -3.25 12.15 7.91
C ALA A 5 -4.15 11.59 9.02
N ASP A 6 -4.05 12.05 10.27
CA ASP A 6 -4.83 11.50 11.39
C ASP A 6 -6.35 11.65 11.19
N VAL A 7 -6.77 12.65 10.41
CA VAL A 7 -8.18 12.87 10.02
C VAL A 7 -8.73 11.74 9.13
N LEU A 8 -7.86 11.04 8.41
CA LEU A 8 -8.23 9.95 7.50
C LEU A 8 -8.29 8.58 8.19
N LEU A 9 -7.70 8.42 9.39
CA LEU A 9 -7.66 7.14 10.11
C LEU A 9 -9.05 6.48 10.29
N PRO A 10 -10.13 7.21 10.64
CA PRO A 10 -11.46 6.62 10.80
C PRO A 10 -12.04 6.00 9.51
N TYR A 11 -11.53 6.41 8.34
CA TYR A 11 -11.99 5.96 7.03
C TYR A 11 -11.09 4.89 6.40
N MET A 12 -10.02 4.49 7.09
CA MET A 12 -9.01 3.60 6.53
C MET A 12 -9.56 2.23 6.17
N ASP A 13 -10.42 1.67 7.03
CA ASP A 13 -10.98 0.34 6.80
C ASP A 13 -11.88 0.32 5.56
N TYR A 14 -12.70 1.35 5.37
CA TYR A 14 -13.51 1.51 4.16
C TYR A 14 -12.65 1.71 2.91
N THR A 15 -11.56 2.46 3.04
CA THR A 15 -10.63 2.72 1.94
C THR A 15 -9.93 1.43 1.48
N LEU A 16 -9.42 0.64 2.43
CA LEU A 16 -8.77 -0.64 2.14
C LEU A 16 -9.77 -1.69 1.66
N ALA A 17 -11.00 -1.69 2.18
CA ALA A 17 -12.07 -2.55 1.69
C ALA A 17 -12.40 -2.24 0.22
N PHE A 18 -12.48 -0.96 -0.16
CA PHE A 18 -12.67 -0.56 -1.56
C PHE A 18 -11.52 -1.03 -2.45
N VAL A 19 -10.26 -0.85 -2.03
CA VAL A 19 -9.10 -1.37 -2.78
C VAL A 19 -9.15 -2.89 -2.88
N GLY A 20 -9.54 -3.59 -1.82
CA GLY A 20 -9.70 -5.05 -1.80
C GLY A 20 -10.80 -5.52 -2.77
N LEU A 21 -11.93 -4.82 -2.81
CA LEU A 21 -13.01 -5.08 -3.78
C LEU A 21 -12.49 -4.97 -5.21
N VAL A 22 -11.83 -3.85 -5.54
CA VAL A 22 -11.22 -3.64 -6.87
C VAL A 22 -10.18 -4.71 -7.16
N ALA A 23 -9.40 -5.14 -6.17
CA ALA A 23 -8.39 -6.19 -6.33
C ALA A 23 -8.99 -7.57 -6.61
N SER A 24 -10.18 -7.85 -6.07
CA SER A 24 -10.90 -9.13 -6.26
C SER A 24 -11.70 -9.19 -7.56
N ASP A 25 -12.23 -8.06 -8.04
CA ASP A 25 -13.10 -8.04 -9.22
C ASP A 25 -12.27 -7.88 -10.51
N SER A 26 -12.21 -8.94 -11.31
CA SER A 26 -11.45 -8.98 -12.56
C SER A 26 -12.25 -8.50 -13.78
N ILE A 27 -13.57 -8.35 -13.68
CA ILE A 27 -14.45 -8.16 -14.83
C ILE A 27 -14.52 -6.68 -15.25
N ASP A 28 -14.57 -5.75 -14.29
CA ASP A 28 -14.74 -4.30 -14.54
C ASP A 28 -13.47 -3.46 -14.28
N ARG A 29 -12.30 -4.09 -14.24
CA ARG A 29 -11.05 -3.38 -13.91
C ARG A 29 -10.45 -2.64 -15.11
N SER A 30 -10.89 -1.41 -15.31
CA SER A 30 -10.19 -0.50 -16.23
C SER A 30 -8.76 -0.24 -15.76
N GLU A 31 -7.86 0.01 -16.71
CA GLU A 31 -6.46 0.32 -16.38
C GLU A 31 -6.34 1.59 -15.53
N THR A 32 -7.20 2.58 -15.77
CA THR A 32 -7.25 3.81 -14.96
C THR A 32 -7.64 3.51 -13.52
N LEU A 33 -8.65 2.67 -13.27
CA LEU A 33 -9.03 2.27 -11.92
C LEU A 33 -7.91 1.50 -11.20
N LEU A 34 -7.25 0.58 -11.90
CA LEU A 34 -6.08 -0.16 -11.40
C LEU A 34 -4.95 0.80 -11.00
N ARG A 35 -4.59 1.74 -11.88
CA ARG A 35 -3.53 2.73 -11.60
C ARG A 35 -3.89 3.62 -10.43
N SER A 36 -5.11 4.15 -10.38
CA SER A 36 -5.54 5.06 -9.31
C SER A 36 -5.55 4.39 -7.94
N THR A 37 -6.02 3.15 -7.85
CA THR A 37 -6.07 2.41 -6.57
C THR A 37 -4.70 1.90 -6.13
N ILE A 38 -3.82 1.52 -7.05
CA ILE A 38 -2.40 1.24 -6.72
C ILE A 38 -1.68 2.52 -6.27
N GLY A 39 -1.96 3.65 -6.92
CA GLY A 39 -1.46 4.96 -6.51
C GLY A 39 -1.88 5.29 -5.07
N LEU A 40 -3.16 5.14 -4.77
CA LEU A 40 -3.71 5.32 -3.42
C LEU A 40 -3.00 4.44 -2.38
N VAL A 41 -2.71 3.17 -2.70
CA VAL A 41 -1.94 2.28 -1.81
C VAL A 41 -0.55 2.86 -1.51
N GLY A 42 0.15 3.40 -2.51
CA GLY A 42 1.46 4.04 -2.31
C GLY A 42 1.38 5.35 -1.51
N ASP A 43 0.35 6.17 -1.74
CA ASP A 43 0.11 7.40 -0.98
C ASP A 43 -0.14 7.10 0.49
N LEU A 44 -1.00 6.10 0.78
CA LEU A 44 -1.26 5.64 2.14
C LEU A 44 0.01 5.08 2.80
N ALA A 45 0.81 4.30 2.07
CA ALA A 45 2.07 3.78 2.59
C ALA A 45 3.10 4.89 2.90
N THR A 46 3.04 6.00 2.17
CA THR A 46 3.87 7.18 2.41
C THR A 46 3.36 8.01 3.59
N ALA A 47 2.05 8.18 3.70
CA ALA A 47 1.40 8.92 4.78
C ALA A 47 1.47 8.20 6.14
N TYR A 48 1.45 6.86 6.12
CA TYR A 48 1.51 6.00 7.30
C TYR A 48 2.67 5.01 7.16
N PRO A 49 3.93 5.47 7.32
CA PRO A 49 5.10 4.63 7.12
C PRO A 49 5.23 3.51 8.17
N THR A 50 4.51 3.61 9.30
CA THR A 50 4.49 2.62 10.38
C THR A 50 3.08 2.46 10.96
N GLY A 51 2.90 1.48 11.85
CA GLY A 51 1.66 1.29 12.60
C GLY A 51 0.59 0.45 11.88
N PRO A 52 -0.66 0.45 12.38
CA PRO A 52 -1.70 -0.49 11.96
C PRO A 52 -2.06 -0.41 10.47
N VAL A 53 -1.99 0.79 9.88
CA VAL A 53 -2.24 1.00 8.45
C VAL A 53 -1.19 0.28 7.61
N MET A 54 0.09 0.45 7.95
CA MET A 54 1.19 -0.21 7.25
C MET A 54 1.07 -1.74 7.35
N VAL A 55 0.70 -2.28 8.52
CA VAL A 55 0.50 -3.73 8.71
C VAL A 55 -0.59 -4.28 7.76
N LYS A 56 -1.66 -3.50 7.52
CA LYS A 56 -2.71 -3.87 6.57
C LYS A 56 -2.23 -3.78 5.11
N LEU A 57 -1.45 -2.75 4.79
CA LEU A 57 -0.88 -2.55 3.44
C LEU A 57 0.20 -3.59 3.08
N GLN A 58 0.80 -4.26 4.07
CA GLN A 58 1.78 -5.32 3.88
C GLN A 58 1.19 -6.72 3.76
N GLN A 59 -0.15 -6.86 3.76
CA GLN A 59 -0.79 -8.14 3.56
C GLN A 59 -0.47 -8.71 2.17
N PRO A 60 -0.32 -10.04 2.01
CA PRO A 60 0.13 -10.66 0.75
C PRO A 60 -0.70 -10.27 -0.48
N TRP A 61 -2.02 -10.11 -0.31
CA TRP A 61 -2.93 -9.74 -1.39
C TRP A 61 -2.59 -8.37 -2.00
N VAL A 62 -2.06 -7.43 -1.22
CA VAL A 62 -1.66 -6.10 -1.71
C VAL A 62 -0.46 -6.22 -2.64
N PHE A 63 0.50 -7.08 -2.32
CA PHE A 63 1.66 -7.33 -3.18
C PHE A 63 1.29 -8.05 -4.49
N GLU A 64 0.34 -9.00 -4.45
CA GLU A 64 -0.21 -9.62 -5.65
C GLU A 64 -1.02 -8.61 -6.48
N TYR A 65 -1.76 -7.70 -5.83
CA TYR A 65 -2.46 -6.62 -6.51
C TYR A 65 -1.50 -5.67 -7.24
N ILE A 66 -0.42 -5.25 -6.58
CA ILE A 66 0.63 -4.42 -7.19
C ILE A 66 1.36 -5.17 -8.32
N LYS A 67 1.55 -6.49 -8.19
CA LYS A 67 2.12 -7.33 -9.24
C LYS A 67 1.25 -7.33 -10.50
N LEU A 68 -0.08 -7.32 -10.36
CA LEU A 68 -0.97 -7.15 -11.51
C LEU A 68 -0.71 -5.81 -12.23
N GLY A 69 -0.58 -4.70 -11.50
CA GLY A 69 -0.24 -3.39 -12.08
C GLY A 69 1.06 -3.38 -12.88
N ARG A 70 2.04 -4.20 -12.50
CA ARG A 70 3.33 -4.35 -13.19
C ARG A 70 3.30 -5.27 -14.41
N SER A 71 2.18 -5.90 -14.71
CA SER A 71 2.03 -6.79 -15.87
C SER A 71 2.39 -6.05 -17.17
N ARG A 72 3.03 -6.76 -18.11
CA ARG A 72 3.43 -6.22 -19.42
C ARG A 72 2.25 -5.73 -20.26
N GLY A 73 1.05 -6.25 -19.99
CA GLY A 73 -0.18 -5.87 -20.70
C GLY A 73 -0.72 -4.49 -20.32
N ASN A 74 -0.31 -3.90 -19.19
CA ASN A 74 -0.75 -2.56 -18.81
C ASN A 74 0.12 -1.48 -19.47
N GLY A 75 -0.40 -0.28 -19.64
CA GLY A 75 0.35 0.89 -20.08
C GLY A 75 1.51 1.28 -19.17
N THR A 76 2.43 2.07 -19.72
CA THR A 76 3.68 2.48 -19.07
C THR A 76 3.46 3.20 -17.74
N GLU A 77 2.49 4.10 -17.67
CA GLU A 77 2.22 4.87 -16.46
C GLU A 77 1.70 3.99 -15.32
N THR A 78 0.84 3.03 -15.62
CA THR A 78 0.33 2.05 -14.65
C THR A 78 1.47 1.19 -14.07
N ARG A 79 2.39 0.75 -14.93
CA ARG A 79 3.57 -0.01 -14.47
C ARG A 79 4.50 0.85 -13.62
N LYS A 80 4.72 2.13 -13.98
CA LYS A 80 5.52 3.07 -13.16
C LYS A 80 4.90 3.26 -11.78
N THR A 81 3.61 3.55 -11.70
CA THR A 81 2.88 3.70 -10.42
C THR A 81 2.98 2.42 -9.57
N ALA A 82 2.85 1.24 -10.18
CA ALA A 82 2.96 -0.02 -9.47
C ALA A 82 4.38 -0.34 -8.98
N ASN A 83 5.42 0.03 -9.74
CA ASN A 83 6.80 -0.07 -9.28
C ASN A 83 7.05 0.87 -8.09
N TRP A 84 6.62 2.12 -8.18
CA TRP A 84 6.72 3.09 -7.10
C TRP A 84 6.01 2.62 -5.83
N ALA A 85 4.75 2.18 -5.92
CA ALA A 85 4.00 1.69 -4.75
C ALA A 85 4.69 0.49 -4.08
N ARG A 86 5.30 -0.41 -4.86
CA ARG A 86 6.09 -1.53 -4.32
C ARG A 86 7.35 -1.04 -3.58
N GLU A 87 8.04 -0.06 -4.13
CA GLU A 87 9.25 0.52 -3.50
C GLU A 87 8.92 1.16 -2.16
N VAL A 88 7.84 1.94 -2.09
CA VAL A 88 7.37 2.58 -0.85
C VAL A 88 7.05 1.52 0.21
N LEU A 89 6.27 0.48 -0.12
CA LEU A 89 5.90 -0.57 0.83
C LEU A 89 7.12 -1.34 1.36
N LYS A 90 8.10 -1.63 0.49
CA LYS A 90 9.35 -2.29 0.88
C LYS A 90 10.21 -1.40 1.77
N LYS A 91 10.32 -0.11 1.47
CA LYS A 91 11.08 0.85 2.28
C LYS A 91 10.48 0.94 3.68
N SER A 92 9.16 1.13 3.79
CA SER A 92 8.46 1.22 5.06
C SER A 92 8.55 -0.06 5.90
N ALA A 93 8.62 -1.25 5.27
CA ALA A 93 8.88 -2.50 5.98
C ALA A 93 10.23 -2.51 6.71
N SER A 94 11.28 -1.98 6.07
CA SER A 94 12.62 -1.92 6.67
C SER A 94 12.71 -0.94 7.85
N LEU A 95 11.91 0.13 7.85
CA LEU A 95 11.82 1.09 8.96
C LEU A 95 11.09 0.51 10.19
N GLY A 96 10.12 -0.40 10.00
CA GLY A 96 9.38 -1.03 11.08
C GLY A 96 10.16 -2.12 11.84
N SER A 97 11.23 -2.66 11.25
CA SER A 97 12.04 -3.73 11.85
C SER A 97 13.21 -3.25 12.73
N SER A 98 13.41 -1.94 12.88
CA SER A 98 14.58 -1.38 13.58
C SER A 98 14.38 -1.10 15.08
N SER A 99 13.29 -1.57 15.71
CA SER A 99 12.97 -1.27 17.12
C SER A 99 12.92 -2.48 18.07
N SER A 100 13.47 -3.64 17.71
CA SER A 100 13.67 -4.73 18.67
C SER A 100 14.93 -4.47 19.49
N GLY A 101 14.72 -3.89 20.68
CA GLY A 101 15.75 -3.49 21.64
C GLY A 101 16.68 -4.62 22.07
N THR A 102 17.90 -4.21 22.39
CA THR A 102 18.94 -4.99 23.06
C THR A 102 18.43 -5.58 24.38
N PRO A 103 18.52 -6.90 24.61
CA PRO A 103 18.38 -7.43 25.96
C PRO A 103 19.64 -7.10 26.75
N ILE A 104 19.51 -6.16 27.68
CA ILE A 104 20.46 -5.98 28.79
C ILE A 104 20.28 -7.17 29.73
N LEU A 105 21.25 -8.09 29.72
CA LEU A 105 21.38 -9.12 30.75
C LEU A 105 22.16 -8.52 31.92
N SER A 106 21.49 -8.47 33.08
CA SER A 106 22.07 -8.30 34.42
C SER A 106 22.68 -9.61 34.91
#